data_AF-Q6R3H7-F1
#
_entry.id   AF-Q6R3H7-F1
#
_cell.length_a   1.000
_cell.length_b   1.000
_cell.length_c   1.000
_cell.angle_alpha   90.00
_cell.angle_beta   90.00
_cell.angle_gamma   90.00
#
_symmetry.space_group_name_H-M   'P 1'
#
loop_
_entity.id
_entity.type
_entity.pdbx_description
1 polymer ?
#
loop_
_entity_poly.entity_id
_entity_poly.type
_entity_poly.pdbx_seq_one_letter_code
_entity_poly.pdbx_strand_id
1 'polypeptide(L)'
;MAARDFIESARAAAPSIATPDARVGARILGAVEATWTAVGQNTNLGIILLCAPLAHAAITAESDDLAQETARVLADLDVADAQAAFQAIMRANPAGLGAAQEHDVAGPAQTTLLEAMRASAPRDRIGWQYAHGFADIFGLGLDALHRARRQGHDAPRATLDVYLSFLASFPDSHIARKYGLDLAQRVQEEARLRAQKIGSATRDEAFALALAFDRELKDRRVNPGTSADLTVAVLFADSLRRILASAPKNG
;
A
#
# COMPACT_ATOMS: atom_id res chain seq x y z
N MET A 1 6.31 -5.96 16.10
CA MET A 1 6.65 -6.23 14.69
C MET A 1 8.12 -5.94 14.45
N ALA A 2 8.86 -6.96 14.04
CA ALA A 2 10.24 -6.85 13.58
C ALA A 2 10.29 -6.87 12.04
N ALA A 3 11.40 -6.43 11.45
CA ALA A 3 11.61 -6.47 10.00
C ALA A 3 11.46 -7.90 9.42
N ARG A 4 11.81 -8.92 10.22
CA ARG A 4 11.61 -10.33 9.85
C ARG A 4 10.13 -10.67 9.65
N ASP A 5 9.26 -10.22 10.55
CA ASP A 5 7.82 -10.49 10.46
C ASP A 5 7.26 -9.96 9.13
N PHE A 6 7.72 -8.80 8.69
CA PHE A 6 7.32 -8.19 7.42
C PHE A 6 7.71 -9.05 6.21
N ILE A 7 8.93 -9.58 6.19
CA ILE A 7 9.42 -10.45 5.11
C ILE A 7 8.68 -11.79 5.09
N GLU A 8 8.49 -12.43 6.25
CA GLU A 8 7.75 -13.68 6.36
C GLU A 8 6.30 -13.50 5.90
N SER A 9 5.69 -12.37 6.24
CA SER A 9 4.32 -12.05 5.83
C SER A 9 4.21 -11.85 4.32
N ALA A 10 5.18 -11.17 3.70
CA ALA A 10 5.23 -11.03 2.26
C ALA A 10 5.36 -12.40 1.55
N ARG A 11 6.20 -13.29 2.07
CA ARG A 11 6.34 -14.67 1.54
C ARG A 11 5.07 -15.48 1.69
N ALA A 12 4.41 -15.39 2.84
CA ALA A 12 3.16 -16.10 3.11
C ALA A 12 2.00 -15.60 2.25
N ALA A 13 1.89 -14.29 2.04
CA ALA A 13 0.83 -13.68 1.24
C ALA A 13 0.98 -13.92 -0.28
N ALA A 14 2.21 -14.03 -0.79
CA ALA A 14 2.49 -14.03 -2.22
C ALA A 14 1.73 -15.10 -3.03
N PRO A 15 1.61 -16.38 -2.60
CA PRO A 15 0.84 -17.39 -3.34
C PRO A 15 -0.62 -17.01 -3.53
N SER A 16 -1.27 -16.46 -2.50
CA SER A 16 -2.66 -15.99 -2.57
C SER A 16 -2.80 -14.77 -3.47
N ILE A 17 -1.86 -13.81 -3.39
CA ILE A 17 -1.83 -12.64 -4.27
C ILE A 17 -1.68 -13.04 -5.74
N ALA A 18 -0.92 -14.09 -6.04
CA ALA A 18 -0.62 -14.54 -7.40
C ALA A 18 -1.55 -15.66 -7.91
N THR A 19 -2.56 -16.08 -7.13
CA THR A 19 -3.41 -17.24 -7.49
C THR A 19 -4.11 -17.03 -8.84
N PRO A 20 -3.94 -17.92 -9.85
CA PRO A 20 -4.67 -17.82 -11.11
C PRO A 20 -6.19 -17.86 -10.89
N ASP A 21 -6.96 -17.19 -11.75
CA ASP A 21 -8.43 -17.21 -11.78
C ASP A 21 -9.16 -16.73 -10.50
N ALA A 22 -8.43 -16.36 -9.45
CA ALA A 22 -9.00 -15.76 -8.24
C ALA A 22 -9.41 -14.30 -8.47
N ARG A 23 -10.62 -13.95 -7.99
CA ARG A 23 -11.07 -12.55 -7.85
C ARG A 23 -10.29 -11.81 -6.76
N VAL A 24 -10.37 -10.48 -6.76
CA VAL A 24 -9.59 -9.61 -5.87
C VAL A 24 -9.86 -9.89 -4.39
N GLY A 25 -11.11 -10.04 -3.98
CA GLY A 25 -11.47 -10.32 -2.59
C GLY A 25 -10.93 -11.65 -2.09
N ALA A 26 -10.96 -12.69 -2.93
CA ALA A 26 -10.39 -14.00 -2.59
C ALA A 26 -8.87 -13.94 -2.38
N ARG A 27 -8.15 -13.17 -3.23
CA ARG A 27 -6.71 -12.90 -3.04
C ARG A 27 -6.45 -12.21 -1.71
N ILE A 28 -7.25 -11.19 -1.38
CA ILE A 28 -7.13 -10.43 -0.13
C ILE A 28 -7.32 -11.34 1.09
N LEU A 29 -8.42 -12.10 1.13
CA LEU A 29 -8.72 -12.98 2.25
C LEU A 29 -7.65 -14.05 2.43
N GLY A 30 -7.32 -14.78 1.37
CA GLY A 30 -6.31 -15.84 1.42
C GLY A 30 -4.94 -15.30 1.85
N ALA A 31 -4.54 -14.12 1.36
CA ALA A 31 -3.26 -13.51 1.73
C ALA A 31 -3.21 -13.10 3.21
N VAL A 32 -4.31 -12.58 3.75
CA VAL A 32 -4.41 -12.22 5.18
C VAL A 32 -4.41 -13.48 6.05
N GLU A 33 -5.14 -14.53 5.65
CA GLU A 33 -5.16 -15.81 6.38
C GLU A 33 -3.79 -16.48 6.40
N ALA A 34 -3.09 -16.48 5.26
CA ALA A 34 -1.74 -17.00 5.15
C ALA A 34 -0.76 -16.20 6.02
N THR A 35 -0.85 -14.87 6.00
CA THR A 35 -0.05 -14.01 6.89
C THR A 35 -0.33 -14.33 8.36
N TRP A 36 -1.60 -14.42 8.75
CA TRP A 36 -1.96 -14.70 10.13
C TRP A 36 -1.44 -16.07 10.59
N THR A 37 -1.50 -17.06 9.71
CA THR A 37 -0.97 -18.40 9.99
C THR A 37 0.55 -18.38 10.19
N ALA A 38 1.28 -17.56 9.43
CA ALA A 38 2.73 -17.49 9.48
C ALA A 38 3.27 -16.67 10.69
N VAL A 39 2.63 -15.54 11.01
CA VAL A 39 3.19 -14.58 12.00
C VAL A 39 2.24 -14.20 13.14
N GLY A 40 0.98 -14.63 13.12
CA GLY A 40 0.02 -14.44 14.21
C GLY A 40 -0.41 -12.99 14.50
N GLN A 41 -0.04 -12.04 13.64
CA GLN A 41 -0.35 -10.61 13.80
C GLN A 41 -0.52 -9.95 12.43
N ASN A 42 -1.18 -8.80 12.39
CA ASN A 42 -1.28 -7.99 11.17
C ASN A 42 0.00 -7.19 10.92
N THR A 43 0.63 -7.47 9.79
CA THR A 43 1.89 -6.86 9.35
C THR A 43 1.81 -6.18 7.99
N ASN A 44 0.80 -6.52 7.18
CA ASN A 44 0.78 -6.20 5.75
C ASN A 44 -0.64 -6.05 5.18
N LEU A 45 -1.69 -5.88 6.00
CA LEU A 45 -3.06 -5.72 5.47
C LEU A 45 -3.14 -4.62 4.40
N GLY A 46 -2.53 -3.47 4.64
CA GLY A 46 -2.56 -2.38 3.67
C GLY A 46 -1.84 -2.72 2.36
N ILE A 47 -0.70 -3.40 2.43
CA ILE A 47 0.01 -3.95 1.28
C ILE A 47 -0.88 -4.92 0.51
N ILE A 48 -1.55 -5.84 1.20
CA ILE A 48 -2.42 -6.85 0.57
C ILE A 48 -3.57 -6.16 -0.17
N LEU A 49 -4.23 -5.19 0.47
CA LEU A 49 -5.32 -4.43 -0.14
C LEU A 49 -4.84 -3.67 -1.39
N LEU A 50 -3.63 -3.13 -1.40
CA LEU A 50 -3.10 -2.43 -2.58
C LEU A 50 -2.60 -3.39 -3.66
N CYS A 51 -1.91 -4.47 -3.29
CA CYS A 51 -1.28 -5.39 -4.25
C CYS A 51 -2.27 -6.34 -4.92
N ALA A 52 -3.36 -6.74 -4.25
CA ALA A 52 -4.35 -7.66 -4.83
C ALA A 52 -4.99 -7.16 -6.15
N PRO A 53 -5.52 -5.91 -6.24
CA PRO A 53 -6.06 -5.40 -7.50
C PRO A 53 -4.96 -5.20 -8.57
N LEU A 54 -3.75 -4.77 -8.18
CA LEU A 54 -2.62 -4.65 -9.13
C LEU A 54 -2.22 -6.01 -9.73
N ALA A 55 -2.16 -7.06 -8.90
CA ALA A 55 -1.87 -8.41 -9.35
C ALA A 55 -2.96 -8.95 -10.28
N HIS A 56 -4.23 -8.75 -9.92
CA HIS A 56 -5.36 -9.16 -10.75
C HIS A 56 -5.37 -8.43 -12.10
N ALA A 57 -5.08 -7.12 -12.09
CA ALA A 57 -4.94 -6.32 -13.30
C ALA A 57 -3.84 -6.86 -14.22
N ALA A 58 -2.67 -7.19 -13.68
CA ALA A 58 -1.58 -7.75 -14.47
C ALA A 58 -1.87 -9.18 -15.00
N ILE A 59 -2.55 -10.02 -14.22
CA ILE A 59 -2.89 -11.40 -14.62
C ILE A 59 -3.95 -11.41 -15.73
N THR A 60 -4.91 -10.49 -15.67
CA THR A 60 -6.03 -10.40 -16.62
C THR A 60 -5.83 -9.30 -17.67
N ALA A 61 -4.61 -8.80 -17.80
CA ALA A 61 -4.31 -7.63 -18.61
C ALA A 61 -4.65 -7.87 -20.09
N GLU A 62 -5.41 -6.94 -20.69
CA GLU A 62 -5.67 -6.90 -22.12
C GLU A 62 -4.74 -5.89 -22.84
N SER A 63 -3.99 -5.10 -22.08
CA SER A 63 -3.01 -4.11 -22.55
C SER A 63 -1.76 -4.08 -21.66
N ASP A 64 -0.72 -3.35 -22.10
CA ASP A 64 0.49 -3.11 -21.30
C ASP A 64 0.36 -1.92 -20.34
N ASP A 65 -0.78 -1.21 -20.36
CA ASP A 65 -1.08 -0.11 -19.45
C ASP A 65 -1.71 -0.62 -18.14
N LEU A 66 -0.84 -0.94 -17.18
CA LEU A 66 -1.28 -1.38 -15.85
C LEU A 66 -2.24 -0.39 -15.15
N ALA A 67 -2.15 0.92 -15.41
CA ALA A 67 -3.06 1.88 -14.79
C ALA A 67 -4.47 1.75 -15.36
N GLN A 68 -4.58 1.61 -16.68
CA GLN A 68 -5.85 1.30 -17.36
C GLN A 68 -6.42 -0.04 -16.88
N GLU A 69 -5.62 -1.10 -16.83
CA GLU A 69 -6.06 -2.41 -16.37
C GLU A 69 -6.51 -2.39 -14.90
N THR A 70 -5.81 -1.62 -14.05
CA THR A 70 -6.21 -1.46 -12.65
C THR A 70 -7.54 -0.73 -12.55
N ALA A 71 -7.76 0.32 -13.33
CA ALA A 71 -9.05 1.02 -13.36
C ALA A 71 -10.21 0.10 -13.80
N ARG A 72 -9.97 -0.76 -14.82
CA ARG A 72 -10.93 -1.78 -15.27
C ARG A 72 -11.26 -2.76 -14.14
N VAL A 73 -10.24 -3.28 -13.45
CA VAL A 73 -10.41 -4.19 -12.31
C VAL A 73 -11.18 -3.54 -11.17
N LEU A 74 -10.87 -2.29 -10.82
CA LEU A 74 -11.57 -1.57 -9.74
C LEU A 74 -13.06 -1.37 -10.06
N ALA A 75 -13.40 -1.12 -11.33
CA ALA A 75 -14.78 -0.96 -11.77
C ALA A 75 -15.58 -2.27 -11.78
N ASP A 76 -14.92 -3.42 -11.88
CA ASP A 76 -15.54 -4.76 -11.85
C ASP A 76 -15.65 -5.36 -10.45
N LEU A 77 -15.16 -4.68 -9.40
CA LEU A 77 -15.28 -5.16 -8.03
C LEU A 77 -16.74 -5.30 -7.61
N ASP A 78 -17.10 -6.45 -7.06
CA ASP A 78 -18.47 -6.75 -6.67
C ASP A 78 -18.67 -6.85 -5.14
N VAL A 79 -19.87 -7.28 -4.73
CA VAL A 79 -20.24 -7.46 -3.31
C VAL A 79 -19.52 -8.68 -2.70
N ALA A 80 -19.20 -9.71 -3.48
CA ALA A 80 -18.46 -10.88 -2.99
C ALA A 80 -16.99 -10.50 -2.70
N ASP A 81 -16.39 -9.67 -3.56
CA ASP A 81 -15.08 -9.07 -3.33
C ASP A 81 -15.08 -8.24 -2.04
N ALA A 82 -16.14 -7.46 -1.80
CA ALA A 82 -16.33 -6.70 -0.56
C ALA A 82 -16.43 -7.60 0.66
N GLN A 83 -17.25 -8.65 0.59
CA GLN A 83 -17.47 -9.57 1.69
C GLN A 83 -16.17 -10.28 2.12
N ALA A 84 -15.37 -10.73 1.15
CA ALA A 84 -14.07 -11.35 1.42
C ALA A 84 -13.06 -10.35 2.00
N ALA A 85 -13.02 -9.11 1.47
CA ALA A 85 -12.18 -8.06 2.02
C ALA A 85 -12.58 -7.66 3.45
N PHE A 86 -13.88 -7.61 3.77
CA PHE A 86 -14.37 -7.32 5.12
C PHE A 86 -13.96 -8.41 6.11
N GLN A 87 -14.10 -9.68 5.72
CA GLN A 87 -13.60 -10.83 6.49
C GLN A 87 -12.08 -10.72 6.72
N ALA A 88 -11.32 -10.33 5.70
CA ALA A 88 -9.88 -10.15 5.81
C ALA A 88 -9.52 -8.99 6.77
N ILE A 89 -10.20 -7.84 6.68
CA ILE A 89 -9.98 -6.69 7.56
C ILE A 89 -10.31 -7.08 9.01
N MET A 90 -11.43 -7.76 9.24
CA MET A 90 -11.80 -8.28 10.57
C MET A 90 -10.78 -9.28 11.10
N ARG A 91 -10.30 -10.19 10.24
CA ARG A 91 -9.27 -11.17 10.60
C ARG A 91 -7.96 -10.52 11.01
N ALA A 92 -7.55 -9.49 10.28
CA ALA A 92 -6.34 -8.72 10.53
C ALA A 92 -6.47 -7.80 11.76
N ASN A 93 -7.69 -7.43 12.16
CA ASN A 93 -7.97 -6.59 13.34
C ASN A 93 -7.05 -5.35 13.44
N PRO A 94 -7.02 -4.46 12.42
CA PRO A 94 -6.12 -3.32 12.40
C PRO A 94 -6.41 -2.34 13.55
N ALA A 95 -5.34 -1.75 14.10
CA ALA A 95 -5.47 -0.79 15.20
C ALA A 95 -6.35 0.41 14.80
N GLY A 96 -7.36 0.69 15.63
CA GLY A 96 -8.26 1.82 15.43
C GLY A 96 -9.32 1.60 14.34
N LEU A 97 -9.64 0.35 13.98
CA LEU A 97 -10.72 0.02 13.06
C LEU A 97 -12.05 0.67 13.47
N GLY A 98 -12.40 0.58 14.75
CA GLY A 98 -13.62 1.16 15.31
C GLY A 98 -14.90 0.63 14.65
N ALA A 99 -16.03 1.24 14.98
CA ALA A 99 -17.27 1.06 14.23
C ALA A 99 -17.36 2.12 13.12
N ALA A 100 -17.93 1.77 11.98
CA ALA A 100 -18.20 2.71 10.88
C ALA A 100 -19.71 2.96 10.76
N GLN A 101 -20.12 4.21 10.53
CA GLN A 101 -21.53 4.53 10.30
C GLN A 101 -22.04 3.95 8.98
N GLU A 102 -21.18 3.89 7.97
CA GLU A 102 -21.47 3.34 6.66
C GLU A 102 -20.51 2.17 6.38
N HIS A 103 -21.07 1.07 5.87
CA HIS A 103 -20.33 -0.12 5.44
C HIS A 103 -19.36 -0.67 6.51
N ASP A 104 -19.87 -0.87 7.73
CA ASP A 104 -19.10 -1.48 8.81
C ASP A 104 -18.66 -2.90 8.43
N VAL A 105 -17.34 -3.12 8.49
CA VAL A 105 -16.72 -4.41 8.14
C VAL A 105 -17.05 -5.52 9.12
N ALA A 106 -17.60 -5.21 10.30
CA ALA A 106 -18.12 -6.19 11.24
C ALA A 106 -19.45 -6.82 10.78
N GLY A 107 -20.14 -6.19 9.83
CA GLY A 107 -21.39 -6.68 9.23
C GLY A 107 -21.19 -7.35 7.85
N PRO A 108 -22.27 -7.90 7.27
CA PRO A 108 -22.24 -8.38 5.90
C PRO A 108 -22.07 -7.23 4.91
N ALA A 109 -21.33 -7.47 3.82
CA ALA A 109 -21.21 -6.50 2.74
C ALA A 109 -22.52 -6.37 1.98
N GLN A 110 -22.97 -5.13 1.76
CA GLN A 110 -24.20 -4.79 1.03
C GLN A 110 -23.92 -3.97 -0.23
N THR A 111 -22.65 -3.68 -0.49
CA THR A 111 -22.16 -2.77 -1.53
C THR A 111 -20.90 -3.39 -2.14
N THR A 112 -20.49 -2.92 -3.31
CA THR A 112 -19.24 -3.33 -3.93
C THR A 112 -18.02 -2.90 -3.12
N LEU A 113 -16.87 -3.57 -3.30
CA LEU A 113 -15.66 -3.18 -2.57
C LEU A 113 -15.23 -1.74 -2.90
N LEU A 114 -15.44 -1.30 -4.14
CA LEU A 114 -15.13 0.07 -4.55
C LEU A 114 -15.99 1.11 -3.83
N GLU A 115 -17.29 0.86 -3.67
CA GLU A 115 -18.19 1.76 -2.94
C GLU A 115 -17.81 1.87 -1.45
N ALA A 116 -17.52 0.74 -0.80
CA ALA A 116 -17.06 0.73 0.59
C ALA A 116 -15.72 1.50 0.76
N MET A 117 -14.79 1.34 -0.18
CA MET A 117 -13.52 2.06 -0.17
C MET A 117 -13.67 3.55 -0.46
N ARG A 118 -14.64 3.95 -1.30
CA ARG A 118 -14.98 5.37 -1.51
C ARG A 118 -15.50 6.03 -0.24
N ALA A 119 -16.33 5.35 0.54
CA ALA A 119 -16.82 5.87 1.82
C ALA A 119 -15.69 6.07 2.86
N SER A 120 -14.60 5.30 2.79
CA SER A 120 -13.44 5.46 3.68
C SER A 120 -12.40 6.47 3.16
N ALA A 121 -12.42 6.82 1.87
CA ALA A 121 -11.41 7.66 1.22
C ALA A 121 -11.07 9.01 1.91
N PRO A 122 -12.02 9.74 2.54
CA PRO A 122 -11.69 10.99 3.24
C PRO A 122 -10.77 10.81 4.45
N ARG A 123 -10.73 9.61 5.05
CA ARG A 123 -10.00 9.29 6.28
C ARG A 123 -8.94 8.20 6.12
N ASP A 124 -9.00 7.43 5.03
CA ASP A 124 -8.06 6.35 4.75
C ASP A 124 -7.48 6.49 3.34
N ARG A 125 -6.14 6.61 3.26
CA ARG A 125 -5.43 6.75 1.99
C ARG A 125 -5.47 5.48 1.14
N ILE A 126 -5.69 4.30 1.74
CA ILE A 126 -5.91 3.07 0.97
C ILE A 126 -7.26 3.16 0.26
N GLY A 127 -8.33 3.53 0.98
CA GLY A 127 -9.64 3.81 0.39
C GLY A 127 -9.56 4.88 -0.70
N TRP A 128 -8.74 5.92 -0.48
CA TRP A 128 -8.46 6.94 -1.49
C TRP A 128 -7.84 6.37 -2.77
N GLN A 129 -6.91 5.40 -2.69
CA GLN A 129 -6.35 4.76 -3.90
C GLN A 129 -7.46 4.10 -4.72
N TYR A 130 -8.30 3.28 -4.09
CA TYR A 130 -9.44 2.65 -4.77
C TYR A 130 -10.37 3.68 -5.41
N ALA A 131 -10.73 4.73 -4.66
CA ALA A 131 -11.63 5.77 -5.13
C ALA A 131 -11.08 6.58 -6.33
N HIS A 132 -9.75 6.69 -6.45
CA HIS A 132 -9.07 7.53 -7.43
C HIS A 132 -8.18 6.73 -8.39
N GLY A 133 -8.49 5.45 -8.62
CA GLY A 133 -7.77 4.65 -9.63
C GLY A 133 -6.27 4.52 -9.36
N PHE A 134 -5.88 4.48 -8.09
CA PHE A 134 -4.49 4.32 -7.65
C PHE A 134 -3.58 5.49 -8.06
N ALA A 135 -4.14 6.69 -8.14
CA ALA A 135 -3.45 7.89 -8.61
C ALA A 135 -2.14 8.24 -7.86
N ASP A 136 -2.03 7.96 -6.56
CA ASP A 136 -0.78 8.24 -5.83
C ASP A 136 0.30 7.23 -6.19
N ILE A 137 -0.07 5.98 -6.45
CA ILE A 137 0.85 4.94 -6.88
C ILE A 137 1.35 5.24 -8.30
N PHE A 138 0.44 5.45 -9.25
CA PHE A 138 0.79 5.67 -10.65
C PHE A 138 1.37 7.05 -10.95
N GLY A 139 1.01 8.06 -10.17
CA GLY A 139 1.56 9.42 -10.25
C GLY A 139 2.73 9.61 -9.31
N LEU A 140 2.46 10.15 -8.12
CA LEU A 140 3.48 10.58 -7.15
C LEU A 140 4.59 9.53 -6.90
N GLY A 141 4.19 8.29 -6.67
CA GLY A 141 5.06 7.18 -6.33
C GLY A 141 5.99 6.75 -7.47
N LEU A 142 5.43 6.43 -8.64
CA LEU A 142 6.23 6.05 -9.80
C LEU A 142 7.10 7.22 -10.29
N ASP A 143 6.62 8.45 -10.22
CA ASP A 143 7.43 9.62 -10.54
C ASP A 143 8.63 9.76 -9.58
N ALA A 144 8.43 9.54 -8.27
CA ALA A 144 9.51 9.53 -7.30
C ALA A 144 10.53 8.42 -7.59
N LEU A 145 10.05 7.20 -7.88
CA LEU A 145 10.91 6.07 -8.23
C LEU A 145 11.74 6.34 -9.49
N HIS A 146 11.11 6.87 -10.54
CA HIS A 146 11.80 7.22 -11.79
C HIS A 146 12.81 8.35 -11.59
N ARG A 147 12.48 9.38 -10.79
CA ARG A 147 13.43 10.44 -10.43
C ARG A 147 14.66 9.87 -9.74
N ALA A 148 14.47 9.03 -8.72
CA ALA A 148 15.57 8.42 -7.98
C ALA A 148 16.47 7.57 -8.89
N ARG A 149 15.89 6.76 -9.77
CA ARG A 149 16.66 5.98 -10.75
C ARG A 149 17.45 6.84 -11.72
N ARG A 150 16.88 7.95 -12.21
CA ARG A 150 17.61 8.91 -13.07
C ARG A 150 18.76 9.59 -12.35
N GLN A 151 18.68 9.73 -11.03
CA GLN A 151 19.76 10.23 -10.18
C GLN A 151 20.82 9.16 -9.86
N GLY A 152 20.67 7.93 -10.37
CA GLY A 152 21.61 6.83 -10.13
C GLY A 152 21.47 6.20 -8.75
N HIS A 153 20.37 6.43 -8.04
CA HIS A 153 20.15 5.82 -6.73
C HIS A 153 19.93 4.31 -6.85
N ASP A 154 20.59 3.54 -5.96
CA ASP A 154 20.37 2.10 -5.84
C ASP A 154 18.94 1.78 -5.35
N ALA A 155 18.54 0.52 -5.45
CA ALA A 155 17.16 0.12 -5.11
C ALA A 155 16.75 0.49 -3.67
N PRO A 156 17.59 0.28 -2.63
CA PRO A 156 17.29 0.75 -1.27
C PRO A 156 17.11 2.26 -1.19
N ARG A 157 17.97 3.05 -1.83
CA ARG A 157 17.86 4.51 -1.79
C ARG A 157 16.63 5.01 -2.55
N ALA A 158 16.33 4.43 -3.71
CA ALA A 158 15.12 4.76 -4.45
C ALA A 158 13.84 4.40 -3.67
N THR A 159 13.86 3.31 -2.91
CA THR A 159 12.76 2.93 -2.00
C THR A 159 12.57 3.97 -0.90
N LEU A 160 13.66 4.44 -0.30
CA LEU A 160 13.62 5.51 0.70
C LEU A 160 13.04 6.82 0.12
N ASP A 161 13.42 7.17 -1.10
CA ASP A 161 12.92 8.39 -1.74
C ASP A 161 11.41 8.31 -2.03
N VAL A 162 10.89 7.15 -2.47
CA VAL A 162 9.45 6.91 -2.65
C VAL A 162 8.71 7.04 -1.31
N TYR A 163 9.22 6.39 -0.26
CA TYR A 163 8.63 6.45 1.07
C TYR A 163 8.54 7.88 1.60
N LEU A 164 9.63 8.65 1.51
CA LEU A 164 9.65 10.05 1.95
C LEU A 164 8.76 10.93 1.08
N SER A 165 8.64 10.64 -0.22
CA SER A 165 7.71 11.35 -1.10
C SER A 165 6.26 11.22 -0.60
N PHE A 166 5.82 10.03 -0.21
CA PHE A 166 4.48 9.87 0.35
C PHE A 166 4.34 10.54 1.72
N LEU A 167 5.29 10.28 2.63
CA LEU A 167 5.21 10.78 4.00
C LEU A 167 5.24 12.33 4.07
N ALA A 168 5.91 12.98 3.13
CA ALA A 168 5.94 14.45 3.03
C ALA A 168 4.72 15.06 2.31
N SER A 169 4.02 14.28 1.47
CA SER A 169 2.95 14.78 0.61
C SER A 169 1.58 14.84 1.30
N PHE A 170 1.28 13.92 2.21
CA PHE A 170 0.00 13.90 2.93
C PHE A 170 0.12 13.31 4.34
N PRO A 171 -0.82 13.62 5.26
CA PRO A 171 -0.87 12.99 6.57
C PRO A 171 -1.08 11.47 6.43
N ASP A 172 -0.24 10.67 7.09
CA ASP A 172 -0.32 9.22 7.07
C ASP A 172 -1.61 8.73 7.79
N SER A 173 -2.45 7.95 7.11
CA SER A 173 -3.74 7.53 7.68
C SER A 173 -3.62 6.49 8.79
N HIS A 174 -2.53 5.72 8.86
CA HIS A 174 -2.25 4.84 10.00
C HIS A 174 -1.98 5.69 11.25
N ILE A 175 -1.14 6.72 11.13
CA ILE A 175 -0.90 7.67 12.24
C ILE A 175 -2.20 8.36 12.63
N ALA A 176 -2.94 8.91 11.65
CA ALA A 176 -4.17 9.65 11.91
C ALA A 176 -5.22 8.77 12.62
N ARG A 177 -5.39 7.51 12.20
CA ARG A 177 -6.31 6.57 12.83
C ARG A 177 -5.94 6.23 14.27
N LYS A 178 -4.63 6.16 14.58
CA LYS A 178 -4.15 5.75 15.92
C LYS A 178 -3.97 6.92 16.89
N TYR A 179 -3.59 8.09 16.39
CA TYR A 179 -3.11 9.22 17.19
C TYR A 179 -3.74 10.57 16.82
N GLY A 180 -4.65 10.61 15.84
CA GLY A 180 -5.31 11.82 15.38
C GLY A 180 -4.57 12.56 14.27
N LEU A 181 -5.34 13.39 13.54
CA LEU A 181 -4.87 14.12 12.36
C LEU A 181 -3.74 15.10 12.69
N ASP A 182 -3.80 15.78 13.83
CA ASP A 182 -2.80 16.76 14.26
C ASP A 182 -1.39 16.16 14.39
N LEU A 183 -1.28 14.91 14.87
CA LEU A 183 0.01 14.23 14.93
C LEU A 183 0.47 13.81 13.53
N ALA A 184 -0.44 13.30 12.70
CA ALA A 184 -0.12 12.90 11.34
C ALA A 184 0.39 14.10 10.49
N GLN A 185 -0.22 15.28 10.63
CA GLN A 185 0.23 16.51 9.97
C GLN A 185 1.59 16.99 10.48
N ARG A 186 1.85 16.91 11.78
CA ARG A 186 3.18 17.25 12.33
C ARG A 186 4.27 16.34 11.79
N VAL A 187 4.01 15.03 11.73
CA VAL A 187 4.97 14.05 11.15
C VAL A 187 5.17 14.29 9.66
N GLN A 188 4.11 14.67 8.92
CA GLN A 188 4.22 15.04 7.52
C GLN A 188 5.15 16.25 7.32
N GLU A 189 5.02 17.29 8.14
CA GLU A 189 5.90 18.47 8.07
C GLU A 189 7.35 18.13 8.43
N GLU A 190 7.56 17.35 9.49
CA GLU A 190 8.88 16.82 9.85
C GLU A 190 9.50 16.06 8.67
N ALA A 191 8.74 15.16 8.04
CA ALA A 191 9.19 14.39 6.90
C ALA A 191 9.53 15.27 5.69
N ARG A 192 8.76 16.34 5.42
CA ARG A 192 9.06 17.30 4.35
C ARG A 192 10.42 17.98 4.55
N LEU A 193 10.69 18.44 5.77
CA LEU A 193 11.96 19.07 6.11
C LEU A 193 13.13 18.07 6.03
N ARG A 194 12.92 16.83 6.48
CA ARG A 194 13.93 15.77 6.42
C ARG A 194 14.19 15.32 4.98
N ALA A 195 13.15 15.20 4.16
CA ALA A 195 13.26 14.79 2.75
C ALA A 195 14.14 15.74 1.94
N GLN A 196 14.10 17.06 2.21
CA GLN A 196 15.00 18.02 1.57
C GLN A 196 16.47 17.73 1.91
N LYS A 197 16.78 17.53 3.20
CA LYS A 197 18.16 17.24 3.65
C LYS A 197 18.66 15.89 3.15
N ILE A 198 17.81 14.86 3.20
CA ILE A 198 18.10 13.52 2.72
C ILE A 198 18.32 13.53 1.20
N GLY A 199 17.51 14.28 0.46
CA GLY A 199 17.57 14.41 -1.00
C GLY A 199 18.89 14.96 -1.53
N SER A 200 19.56 15.85 -0.78
CA SER A 200 20.87 16.40 -1.16
C SER A 200 22.07 15.64 -0.58
N ALA A 201 21.84 14.66 0.29
CA ALA A 201 22.90 13.96 1.00
C ALA A 201 23.48 12.80 0.18
N THR A 202 24.74 12.46 0.47
CA THR A 202 25.33 11.21 -0.04
C THR A 202 24.52 10.00 0.44
N ARG A 203 24.72 8.84 -0.19
CA ARG A 203 23.98 7.63 0.15
C ARG A 203 24.04 7.31 1.65
N ASP A 204 25.24 7.28 2.24
CA ASP A 204 25.41 6.86 3.63
C ASP A 204 24.86 7.90 4.62
N GLU A 205 25.06 9.20 4.33
CA GLU A 205 24.48 10.28 5.12
C GLU A 205 22.95 10.27 5.09
N ALA A 206 22.36 10.03 3.91
CA ALA A 206 20.92 9.92 3.75
C ALA A 206 20.33 8.78 4.58
N PHE A 207 20.96 7.60 4.58
CA PHE A 207 20.53 6.50 5.43
C PHE A 207 20.74 6.81 6.92
N ALA A 208 21.84 7.47 7.30
CA ALA A 208 22.04 7.88 8.68
C ALA A 208 20.96 8.86 9.17
N LEU A 209 20.60 9.86 8.33
CA LEU A 209 19.53 10.81 8.59
C LEU A 209 18.15 10.14 8.65
N ALA A 210 17.87 9.21 7.74
CA ALA A 210 16.63 8.45 7.73
C ALA A 210 16.49 7.55 8.96
N LEU A 211 17.57 6.86 9.36
CA LEU A 211 17.60 6.05 10.57
C LEU A 211 17.48 6.89 11.85
N ALA A 212 18.02 8.10 11.87
CA ALA A 212 17.81 9.03 12.98
C ALA A 212 16.33 9.41 13.10
N PHE A 213 15.69 9.76 11.98
CA PHE A 213 14.26 10.08 11.96
C PHE A 213 13.37 8.89 12.33
N ASP A 214 13.70 7.69 11.85
CA ASP A 214 13.03 6.44 12.23
C ASP A 214 13.13 6.15 13.73
N ARG A 215 14.31 6.37 14.36
CA ARG A 215 14.46 6.26 15.81
C ARG A 215 13.58 7.26 16.57
N GLU A 216 13.57 8.53 16.14
CA GLU A 216 12.70 9.56 16.72
C GLU A 216 11.20 9.20 16.65
N LEU A 217 10.76 8.59 15.54
CA LEU A 217 9.39 8.10 15.39
C LEU A 217 9.11 6.91 16.33
N LYS A 218 10.04 5.95 16.42
CA LYS A 218 9.92 4.78 17.30
C LYS A 218 9.89 5.14 18.77
N ASP A 219 10.70 6.10 19.20
CA ASP A 219 10.70 6.60 20.59
C ASP A 219 9.34 7.22 20.96
N ARG A 220 8.69 7.88 20.00
CA ARG A 220 7.32 8.40 20.12
C ARG A 220 6.24 7.32 19.89
N ARG A 221 6.62 6.08 19.58
CA ARG A 221 5.74 4.97 19.18
C ARG A 221 4.87 5.28 17.96
N VAL A 222 5.32 6.17 17.09
CA VAL A 222 4.63 6.57 15.87
C VAL A 222 5.12 5.71 14.70
N ASN A 223 4.19 5.21 13.89
CA ASN A 223 4.49 4.38 12.73
C ASN A 223 3.75 4.92 11.49
N PRO A 224 4.45 5.49 10.50
CA PRO A 224 3.88 5.89 9.22
C PRO A 224 3.65 4.68 8.30
N GLY A 225 2.74 3.81 8.71
CA GLY A 225 2.52 2.53 8.05
C GLY A 225 1.88 2.66 6.67
N THR A 226 0.99 3.64 6.47
CA THR A 226 0.32 3.83 5.17
C THR A 226 1.30 4.28 4.09
N SER A 227 2.25 5.18 4.42
CA SER A 227 3.32 5.55 3.50
C SER A 227 4.21 4.36 3.13
N ALA A 228 4.45 3.43 4.08
CA ALA A 228 5.17 2.19 3.81
C ALA A 228 4.38 1.25 2.88
N ASP A 229 3.07 1.07 3.13
CA ASP A 229 2.19 0.24 2.31
C ASP A 229 2.17 0.73 0.84
N LEU A 230 2.00 2.03 0.64
CA LEU A 230 2.04 2.65 -0.70
C LEU A 230 3.39 2.49 -1.38
N THR A 231 4.49 2.57 -0.63
CA THR A 231 5.85 2.36 -1.17
C THR A 231 5.98 0.95 -1.75
N VAL A 232 5.51 -0.07 -1.02
CA VAL A 232 5.52 -1.45 -1.54
C VAL A 232 4.65 -1.58 -2.79
N ALA A 233 3.45 -0.97 -2.79
CA ALA A 233 2.56 -1.00 -3.95
C ALA A 233 3.19 -0.35 -5.19
N VAL A 234 3.95 0.74 -5.05
CA VAL A 234 4.72 1.37 -6.14
C VAL A 234 5.79 0.43 -6.70
N LEU A 235 6.60 -0.18 -5.83
CA LEU A 235 7.65 -1.11 -6.27
C LEU A 235 7.06 -2.35 -6.94
N PHE A 236 5.91 -2.82 -6.46
CA PHE A 236 5.17 -3.92 -7.05
C PHE A 236 4.60 -3.54 -8.42
N ALA A 237 3.92 -2.40 -8.53
CA ALA A 237 3.40 -1.88 -9.79
C ALA A 237 4.52 -1.69 -10.84
N ASP A 238 5.66 -1.12 -10.45
CA ASP A 238 6.83 -0.99 -11.34
C ASP A 238 7.36 -2.34 -11.85
N SER A 239 7.34 -3.37 -11.00
CA SER A 239 7.74 -4.72 -11.40
C SER A 239 6.73 -5.35 -12.35
N LEU A 240 5.43 -5.21 -12.09
CA LEU A 240 4.36 -5.70 -12.97
C LEU A 240 4.38 -5.01 -14.34
N ARG A 241 4.58 -3.68 -14.39
CA ARG A 241 4.69 -2.93 -15.66
C ARG A 241 5.83 -3.46 -16.54
N ARG A 242 6.97 -3.82 -15.94
CA ARG A 242 8.10 -4.42 -16.68
C ARG A 242 7.78 -5.82 -17.19
N ILE A 243 7.03 -6.61 -16.42
CA ILE A 243 6.55 -7.93 -16.87
C ILE A 243 5.58 -7.78 -18.05
N LEU A 244 4.59 -6.89 -17.95
CA LEU A 244 3.62 -6.64 -19.03
C LEU A 244 4.29 -6.12 -20.30
N ALA A 245 5.24 -5.19 -20.18
CA ALA A 245 5.98 -4.65 -21.31
C ALA A 245 6.90 -5.68 -22.01
N SER A 246 7.25 -6.77 -21.33
CA SER A 246 8.08 -7.85 -21.87
C SER A 246 7.29 -9.09 -22.30
N ALA A 247 5.98 -9.12 -22.06
CA ALA A 247 5.13 -10.21 -22.51
C ALA A 247 5.08 -10.23 -24.06
N PRO A 248 5.21 -11.40 -24.71
CA PRO A 248 5.10 -11.51 -26.15
C PRO A 248 3.70 -11.04 -26.58
N LYS A 249 3.65 -10.04 -27.47
CA LYS A 249 2.42 -9.58 -28.11
C LYS A 249 1.96 -10.66 -29.08
N ASN A 250 1.23 -11.65 -28.58
CA ASN A 250 0.61 -12.66 -29.42
C ASN A 250 -0.53 -11.98 -30.19
N GLY A 251 -0.22 -11.54 -31.42
CA GLY A 251 -1.20 -11.21 -32.45
C GLY A 251 -1.56 -12.43 -33.30
#